data_AF-A0A172T1P2-F1
#
_entry.id   AF-A0A172T1P2-F1
#
_cell.length_a   1.000
_cell.length_b   1.000
_cell.length_c   1.000
_cell.angle_alpha   90.00
_cell.angle_beta   90.00
_cell.angle_gamma   90.00
#
_symmetry.space_group_name_H-M   'P 1'
#
loop_
_entity.id
_entity.type
_entity.pdbx_description
1 polymer ?
#
loop_
_entity_poly.entity_id
_entity_poly.type
_entity_poly.pdbx_seq_one_letter_code
_entity_poly.pdbx_strand_id
1 'polypeptide(L)'
;MRKAFIIVAMFIMFSLSFAFELNIGTFYSFNQNFLFAVELNSFSQVVNAPNTTTGFTVMVLSNLSDSTLGMFGGIAKYDIQLNFGKVSLYGAGGMLFPVTDFGFEKITSIVRVGAKYYAGDIVFNTGIFSFYLSDNSKVEGVEFLIGYTF
;
A
#
# COMPACT_ATOMS: atom_id res chain seq x y z
N MET A 1 -5.69 -19.72 22.46
CA MET A 1 -6.78 -20.22 21.60
C MET A 1 -7.92 -19.21 21.40
N ARG A 2 -8.60 -18.69 22.44
CA ARG A 2 -9.68 -17.68 22.26
C ARG A 2 -9.27 -16.42 21.47
N LYS A 3 -8.07 -15.86 21.73
CA LYS A 3 -7.57 -14.67 21.00
C LYS A 3 -7.30 -14.95 19.51
N ALA A 4 -6.71 -16.11 19.21
CA ALA A 4 -6.45 -16.53 17.83
C ALA A 4 -7.76 -16.77 17.06
N PHE A 5 -8.77 -17.37 17.70
CA PHE A 5 -10.10 -17.54 17.09
C PHE A 5 -10.78 -16.20 16.80
N ILE A 6 -10.69 -15.22 17.69
CA ILE A 6 -11.20 -13.87 17.46
C ILE A 6 -10.49 -13.20 16.28
N ILE A 7 -9.16 -13.31 16.21
CA ILE A 7 -8.37 -12.76 15.10
C ILE A 7 -8.77 -13.41 13.77
N VAL A 8 -8.91 -14.74 13.74
CA VAL A 8 -9.34 -15.48 12.54
C VAL A 8 -10.78 -15.11 12.15
N ALA A 9 -11.70 -15.02 13.11
CA ALA A 9 -13.08 -14.62 12.84
C ALA A 9 -13.17 -13.17 12.33
N MET A 10 -12.38 -12.25 12.90
CA MET A 10 -12.26 -10.88 12.39
C MET A 10 -11.72 -10.90 10.96
N PHE A 11 -10.63 -11.63 10.70
CA PHE A 11 -10.05 -11.75 9.36
C PHE A 11 -11.07 -12.28 8.34
N ILE A 12 -11.82 -13.32 8.69
CA ILE A 12 -12.88 -13.89 7.83
C ILE A 12 -14.01 -12.87 7.57
N MET A 13 -14.45 -12.13 8.60
CA MET A 13 -15.47 -11.10 8.41
C MET A 13 -14.97 -9.96 7.52
N PHE A 14 -13.71 -9.55 7.67
CA PHE A 14 -13.08 -8.59 6.76
C PHE A 14 -12.96 -9.15 5.34
N SER A 15 -12.60 -10.43 5.16
CA SER A 15 -12.45 -11.01 3.81
C SER A 15 -13.75 -11.19 3.04
N LEU A 16 -14.90 -11.19 3.71
CA LEU A 16 -16.20 -11.21 3.02
C LEU A 16 -16.59 -9.85 2.43
N SER A 17 -15.96 -8.76 2.86
CA SER A 17 -16.29 -7.39 2.42
C SER A 17 -15.19 -6.74 1.57
N PHE A 18 -13.97 -7.29 1.61
CA PHE A 18 -12.80 -6.74 0.95
C PHE A 18 -12.16 -7.75 -0.01
N ALA A 19 -11.71 -7.27 -1.16
CA ALA A 19 -10.73 -7.95 -2.01
C ALA A 19 -9.33 -7.50 -1.60
N PHE A 20 -8.35 -8.40 -1.61
CA PHE A 20 -7.00 -8.09 -1.16
C PHE A 20 -6.00 -8.07 -2.32
N GLU A 21 -4.99 -7.21 -2.20
CA GLU A 21 -3.83 -7.20 -3.09
C GLU A 21 -2.56 -7.23 -2.25
N LEU A 22 -1.78 -8.30 -2.37
CA LEU A 22 -0.43 -8.37 -1.80
C LEU A 22 0.57 -7.95 -2.86
N ASN A 23 1.38 -6.93 -2.58
CA ASN A 23 2.36 -6.36 -3.49
C ASN A 23 3.75 -6.39 -2.83
N ILE A 24 4.78 -6.67 -3.62
CA ILE A 24 6.18 -6.66 -3.19
C ILE A 24 7.01 -5.92 -4.23
N GLY A 25 8.07 -5.25 -3.79
CA GLY A 25 9.02 -4.63 -4.71
C GLY A 25 9.84 -3.55 -4.05
N THR A 26 10.06 -2.45 -4.77
CA THR A 26 11.06 -1.46 -4.39
C THR A 26 10.61 -0.04 -4.63
N PHE A 27 11.06 0.85 -3.75
CA PHE A 27 10.97 2.29 -3.85
C PHE A 27 12.38 2.81 -4.12
N TYR A 28 12.56 3.49 -5.25
CA TYR A 28 13.78 4.20 -5.58
C TYR A 28 13.60 5.68 -5.28
N SER A 29 14.33 6.20 -4.29
CA SER A 29 14.32 7.62 -3.99
C SER A 29 15.24 8.40 -4.91
N PHE A 30 14.86 9.63 -5.26
CA PHE A 30 15.68 10.55 -6.02
C PHE A 30 16.99 10.95 -5.31
N ASN A 31 17.11 10.68 -4.00
CA ASN A 31 18.35 10.80 -3.25
C ASN A 31 19.23 9.52 -3.29
N GLN A 32 18.96 8.60 -4.24
CA GLN A 32 19.69 7.36 -4.49
C GLN A 32 19.54 6.27 -3.40
N ASN A 33 18.56 6.38 -2.52
CA ASN A 33 18.22 5.33 -1.57
C ASN A 33 17.23 4.32 -2.18
N PHE A 34 17.43 3.04 -1.85
CA PHE A 34 16.52 1.95 -2.19
C PHE A 34 15.81 1.46 -0.92
N LEU A 35 14.49 1.33 -1.00
CA LEU A 35 13.68 0.70 0.05
C LEU A 35 12.94 -0.50 -0.54
N PHE A 36 13.02 -1.64 0.12
CA PHE A 36 12.17 -2.80 -0.14
C PHE A 36 10.80 -2.55 0.47
N ALA A 37 9.76 -2.98 -0.23
CA ALA A 37 8.39 -2.79 0.16
C ALA A 37 7.61 -4.10 0.13
N VAL A 38 6.80 -4.31 1.17
CA VAL A 38 5.72 -5.30 1.19
C VAL A 38 4.44 -4.55 1.54
N GLU A 39 3.43 -4.65 0.69
CA GLU A 39 2.18 -3.91 0.80
C GLU A 39 0.99 -4.85 0.73
N LEU A 40 0.04 -4.69 1.64
CA LEU A 40 -1.27 -5.28 1.58
C LEU A 40 -2.32 -4.19 1.41
N ASN A 41 -3.04 -4.20 0.30
CA ASN A 41 -4.21 -3.37 0.09
C ASN A 41 -5.47 -4.19 0.32
N SER A 42 -6.49 -3.58 0.92
CA SER A 42 -7.85 -4.12 0.98
C SER A 42 -8.77 -3.15 0.25
N PHE A 43 -9.50 -3.60 -0.76
CA PHE A 43 -10.46 -2.80 -1.51
C PHE A 43 -11.87 -3.30 -1.25
N SER A 44 -12.83 -2.38 -1.08
CA SER A 44 -14.25 -2.73 -0.99
C SER A 44 -14.68 -3.56 -2.20
N GLN A 45 -15.37 -4.68 -1.97
CA GLN A 45 -16.00 -5.45 -3.06
C GLN A 45 -17.25 -4.74 -3.62
N VAL A 46 -17.83 -3.81 -2.86
CA VAL A 46 -18.93 -2.95 -3.32
C VAL A 46 -18.34 -1.70 -3.97
N VAL A 47 -18.75 -1.42 -5.20
CA VAL A 47 -18.32 -0.24 -5.96
C VAL A 47 -18.89 1.02 -5.31
N ASN A 48 -18.01 1.89 -4.79
CA ASN A 48 -18.41 3.05 -3.99
C ASN A 48 -18.84 4.25 -4.86
N ALA A 49 -18.40 4.28 -6.13
CA ALA A 49 -18.82 5.21 -7.19
C ALA A 49 -18.44 4.59 -8.56
N PRO A 50 -18.96 5.05 -9.72
CA PRO A 50 -18.65 4.45 -11.01
C PRO A 50 -17.14 4.27 -11.20
N ASN A 51 -16.73 3.02 -11.45
CA ASN A 51 -15.33 2.62 -11.62
C ASN A 51 -14.40 2.97 -10.44
N THR A 52 -14.91 3.29 -9.25
CA THR A 52 -14.08 3.72 -8.12
C THR A 52 -14.23 2.77 -6.94
N THR A 53 -13.11 2.30 -6.41
CA THR A 53 -13.05 1.52 -5.17
C THR A 53 -12.11 2.17 -4.18
N THR A 54 -12.51 2.16 -2.91
CA THR A 54 -11.71 2.64 -1.80
C THR A 54 -11.41 1.53 -0.82
N GLY A 55 -10.39 1.75 0.01
CA GLY A 55 -9.74 0.70 0.72
C GLY A 55 -8.76 1.18 1.77
N PHE A 56 -8.14 0.21 2.44
CA PHE A 56 -7.02 0.45 3.34
C PHE A 56 -5.74 -0.11 2.75
N THR A 57 -4.61 0.47 3.13
CA THR A 57 -3.29 -0.01 2.77
C THR A 57 -2.43 -0.11 4.01
N VAL A 58 -1.71 -1.22 4.12
CA VAL A 58 -0.67 -1.43 5.11
C VAL A 58 0.59 -1.78 4.35
N MET A 59 1.69 -1.12 4.67
CA MET A 59 2.96 -1.33 4.00
C MET A 59 4.10 -1.35 4.99
N VAL A 60 5.09 -2.19 4.74
CA VAL A 60 6.39 -2.17 5.40
C VAL A 60 7.43 -1.75 4.37
N LEU A 61 8.22 -0.73 4.71
CA LEU A 61 9.34 -0.23 3.94
C LEU A 61 10.63 -0.50 4.71
N SER A 62 11.68 -0.96 4.04
CA SER A 62 12.98 -1.19 4.69
C SER A 62 14.15 -0.96 3.76
N ASN A 63 15.23 -0.36 4.26
CA ASN A 63 16.52 -0.32 3.56
C ASN A 63 17.41 -1.55 3.86
N LEU A 64 16.89 -2.56 4.57
CA LEU A 64 17.58 -3.77 5.08
C LEU A 64 18.74 -3.55 6.05
N SER A 65 19.28 -2.33 6.18
CA SER A 65 20.36 -2.04 7.12
C SER A 65 19.81 -1.64 8.49
N ASP A 66 19.10 -0.51 8.56
CA ASP A 66 18.87 0.19 9.82
C ASP A 66 17.46 0.79 9.93
N SER A 67 16.76 0.94 8.81
CA SER A 67 15.44 1.58 8.75
C SER A 67 14.38 0.57 8.37
N THR A 68 13.38 0.42 9.24
CA THR A 68 12.14 -0.29 8.96
C THR A 68 10.97 0.60 9.34
N LEU A 69 10.19 1.00 8.34
CA LEU A 69 9.07 1.91 8.47
C LEU A 69 7.77 1.15 8.18
N GLY A 70 6.75 1.38 9.00
CA GLY A 70 5.40 0.95 8.76
C GLY A 70 4.59 2.10 8.17
N MET A 71 3.71 1.78 7.24
CA MET A 71 2.69 2.68 6.71
C MET A 71 1.32 2.07 6.98
N PHE A 72 0.40 2.92 7.43
CA PHE A 72 -1.03 2.61 7.51
C PHE A 72 -1.82 3.78 6.91
N GLY A 73 -2.77 3.50 6.02
CA GLY A 73 -3.49 4.56 5.34
C GLY A 73 -4.71 4.12 4.57
N GLY A 74 -5.29 5.08 3.86
CA GLY A 74 -6.34 4.87 2.88
C GLY A 74 -5.78 4.78 1.47
N ILE A 75 -6.45 4.00 0.63
CA ILE A 75 -6.17 3.91 -0.81
C ILE A 75 -7.49 4.03 -1.58
N ALA A 76 -7.46 4.76 -2.69
CA ALA A 76 -8.56 4.87 -3.63
C ALA A 76 -8.04 4.61 -5.03
N LYS A 77 -8.81 3.88 -5.84
CA LYS A 77 -8.48 3.60 -7.23
C LYS A 77 -9.66 3.82 -8.17
N TYR A 78 -9.35 4.27 -9.37
CA TYR A 78 -10.26 4.45 -10.49
C TYR A 78 -9.91 3.47 -11.61
N ASP A 79 -10.81 2.53 -11.87
CA ASP A 79 -10.65 1.38 -12.76
C ASP A 79 -11.06 1.73 -14.21
N ILE A 80 -10.14 1.54 -15.14
CA ILE A 80 -10.32 1.68 -16.59
C ILE A 80 -10.24 0.29 -17.20
N GLN A 81 -11.36 -0.20 -17.71
CA GLN A 81 -11.44 -1.50 -18.37
C GLN A 81 -10.86 -1.39 -19.79
N LEU A 82 -9.95 -2.29 -20.14
CA LEU A 82 -9.36 -2.44 -21.47
C LEU A 82 -9.74 -3.80 -22.06
N ASN A 83 -9.64 -3.95 -23.37
CA ASN A 83 -9.96 -5.22 -24.05
C ASN A 83 -9.08 -6.40 -23.62
N PHE A 84 -7.90 -6.13 -23.03
CA PHE A 84 -6.90 -7.11 -22.66
C PHE A 84 -6.54 -7.11 -21.16
N GLY A 85 -7.30 -6.38 -20.34
CA GLY A 85 -7.02 -6.27 -18.91
C GLY A 85 -7.66 -5.03 -18.28
N LYS A 86 -7.15 -4.64 -17.11
CA LYS A 86 -7.63 -3.46 -16.38
C LYS A 86 -6.47 -2.57 -15.99
N VAL A 87 -6.63 -1.27 -16.11
CA VAL A 87 -5.69 -0.28 -15.55
C VAL A 87 -6.42 0.50 -14.49
N SER A 88 -5.81 0.71 -13.32
CA SER A 88 -6.37 1.56 -12.28
C SER A 88 -5.42 2.71 -11.96
N LEU A 89 -5.91 3.94 -12.01
CA LEU A 89 -5.20 5.08 -11.43
C LEU A 89 -5.50 5.11 -9.93
N TYR A 90 -4.50 5.22 -9.08
CA TYR A 90 -4.70 5.22 -7.63
C TYR A 90 -4.03 6.41 -6.93
N GLY A 91 -4.59 6.75 -5.79
CA GLY A 91 -3.99 7.60 -4.77
C GLY A 91 -4.03 6.88 -3.42
N ALA A 92 -2.92 6.95 -2.68
CA ALA A 92 -2.85 6.47 -1.31
C ALA A 92 -2.23 7.53 -0.41
N GLY A 93 -2.69 7.56 0.83
CA GLY A 93 -2.20 8.52 1.82
C GLY A 93 -2.38 7.96 3.22
N GLY A 94 -1.48 8.31 4.12
CA GLY A 94 -1.55 7.80 5.47
C GLY A 94 -0.43 8.24 6.37
N MET A 95 -0.31 7.51 7.48
CA MET A 95 0.75 7.65 8.44
C MET A 95 1.94 6.76 8.08
N LEU A 96 3.13 7.27 8.35
CA LEU A 96 4.40 6.55 8.30
C LEU A 96 5.03 6.59 9.69
N PHE A 97 5.58 5.47 10.16
CA PHE A 97 6.14 5.38 11.52
C PHE A 97 7.28 4.37 11.59
N PRO A 98 8.28 4.55 12.48
CA PRO A 98 9.30 3.54 12.72
C PRO A 98 8.70 2.29 13.38
N VAL A 99 9.04 1.10 12.89
CA VAL A 99 8.52 -0.17 13.43
C VAL A 99 9.27 -0.60 14.69
N THR A 100 10.59 -0.44 14.72
CA THR A 100 11.46 -0.90 15.81
C THR A 100 11.53 0.06 16.99
N ASP A 101 11.20 1.33 16.79
CA ASP A 101 11.29 2.40 17.78
C ASP A 101 10.06 3.33 17.72
N PHE A 102 8.87 2.71 17.75
CA PHE A 102 7.59 3.40 17.64
C PHE A 102 7.39 4.44 18.74
N GLY A 103 6.99 5.65 18.33
CA GLY A 103 6.54 6.73 19.20
C GLY A 103 5.53 7.61 18.44
N PHE A 104 4.48 8.08 19.11
CA PHE A 104 3.44 8.90 18.46
C PHE A 104 4.00 10.20 17.89
N GLU A 105 5.05 10.74 18.52
CA GLU A 105 5.81 11.90 18.09
C GLU A 105 6.67 11.66 16.83
N LYS A 106 6.88 10.40 16.46
CA LYS A 106 7.66 9.99 15.27
C LYS A 106 6.77 9.63 14.08
N ILE A 107 5.46 9.79 14.22
CA ILE A 107 4.51 9.58 13.13
C ILE A 107 4.58 10.73 12.15
N THR A 108 4.75 10.42 10.88
CA THR A 108 4.80 11.38 9.77
C THR A 108 3.78 11.01 8.69
N SER A 109 3.76 11.76 7.59
CA SER A 109 2.85 11.52 6.47
C SER A 109 3.56 10.90 5.27
N ILE A 110 2.79 10.11 4.52
CA ILE A 110 3.14 9.58 3.21
C ILE A 110 1.97 9.79 2.25
N VAL A 111 2.31 10.17 1.02
CA VAL A 111 1.37 10.31 -0.11
C VAL A 111 1.95 9.61 -1.32
N ARG A 112 1.10 8.88 -2.04
CA ARG A 112 1.45 8.11 -3.23
C ARG A 112 0.38 8.28 -4.29
N VAL A 113 0.80 8.38 -5.55
CA VAL A 113 -0.09 8.33 -6.70
C VAL A 113 0.55 7.51 -7.80
N GLY A 114 -0.25 6.74 -8.53
CA GLY A 114 0.30 5.84 -9.53
C GLY A 114 -0.74 5.13 -10.36
N ALA A 115 -0.28 4.09 -11.06
CA ALA A 115 -1.08 3.22 -11.88
C ALA A 115 -0.83 1.76 -11.53
N LYS A 116 -1.90 0.98 -11.53
CA LYS A 116 -1.90 -0.49 -11.40
C LYS A 116 -2.39 -1.09 -12.71
N TYR A 117 -1.66 -2.03 -13.27
CA TYR A 117 -2.10 -2.84 -14.41
C TYR A 117 -2.40 -4.26 -13.93
N TYR A 118 -3.59 -4.76 -14.25
CA TYR A 118 -4.07 -6.08 -13.85
C TYR A 118 -4.08 -6.99 -15.08
N ALA A 119 -3.28 -8.06 -15.01
CA ALA A 119 -3.23 -9.13 -15.98
C ALA A 119 -3.73 -10.42 -15.30
N GLY A 120 -5.04 -10.64 -15.34
CA GLY A 120 -5.68 -11.64 -14.48
C GLY A 120 -5.49 -11.26 -13.01
N ASP A 121 -4.98 -12.20 -12.21
CA ASP A 121 -4.73 -11.98 -10.79
C ASP A 121 -3.38 -11.32 -10.50
N ILE A 122 -2.54 -11.10 -11.52
CA ILE A 122 -1.23 -10.45 -11.38
C ILE A 122 -1.41 -8.93 -11.49
N VAL A 123 -0.79 -8.20 -10.57
CA VAL A 123 -0.80 -6.73 -10.52
C VAL A 123 0.60 -6.19 -10.76
N PHE A 124 0.74 -5.29 -11.72
CA PHE A 124 1.94 -4.47 -11.89
C PHE A 124 1.63 -3.07 -11.39
N ASN A 125 2.32 -2.62 -10.36
CA ASN A 125 2.04 -1.37 -9.69
C ASN A 125 3.26 -0.44 -9.78
N THR A 126 3.03 0.76 -10.28
CA THR A 126 4.05 1.79 -10.41
C THR A 126 3.49 3.14 -10.03
N GLY A 127 4.31 3.98 -9.41
CA GLY A 127 3.84 5.27 -8.92
C GLY A 127 4.96 6.18 -8.49
N ILE A 128 4.59 7.41 -8.17
CA ILE A 128 5.44 8.36 -7.46
C ILE A 128 5.00 8.43 -6.00
N PHE A 129 5.98 8.59 -5.12
CA PHE A 129 5.76 8.69 -3.70
C PHE A 129 6.45 9.93 -3.13
N SER A 130 5.90 10.44 -2.04
CA SER A 130 6.50 11.46 -1.21
C SER A 130 6.16 11.17 0.25
N PHE A 131 7.17 11.15 1.12
CA PHE A 131 6.97 11.06 2.56
C PHE A 131 7.97 11.92 3.33
N TYR A 132 7.65 12.19 4.60
CA TYR A 132 8.54 12.86 5.53
C TYR A 132 9.12 11.87 6.53
N LEU A 133 10.39 12.02 6.89
CA LEU A 133 11.00 11.36 8.03
C LEU A 133 10.81 12.21 9.30
N SER A 134 11.07 11.63 10.48
CA SER A 134 10.85 12.30 11.77
C SER A 134 11.73 13.54 11.98
N ASP A 135 12.83 13.63 11.24
CA ASP A 135 13.73 14.80 11.18
C ASP A 135 13.26 15.88 10.18
N ASN A 136 12.06 15.73 9.61
CA ASN A 136 11.49 16.52 8.51
C ASN A 136 12.22 16.39 7.17
N SER A 137 13.12 15.42 7.02
CA SER A 137 13.72 15.11 5.72
C SER A 137 12.65 14.56 4.78
N LYS A 138 12.45 15.24 3.64
CA LYS A 138 11.52 14.80 2.60
C LYS A 138 12.19 13.75 1.72
N VAL A 139 11.51 12.64 1.50
CA VAL A 139 11.95 11.57 0.61
C VAL A 139 10.92 11.40 -0.48
N GLU A 140 11.37 11.52 -1.73
CA GLU A 140 10.54 11.40 -2.92
C GLU A 140 11.17 10.41 -3.89
N GLY A 141 10.35 9.79 -4.73
CA GLY A 141 10.85 8.80 -5.66
C GLY A 141 9.78 8.11 -6.48
N VAL A 142 10.19 6.99 -7.06
CA VAL A 142 9.35 6.11 -7.88
C VAL A 142 9.29 4.73 -7.24
N GLU A 143 8.11 4.13 -7.22
CA GLU A 143 7.91 2.75 -6.79
C GLU A 143 7.65 1.81 -7.98
N PHE A 144 8.12 0.58 -7.82
CA PHE A 144 7.84 -0.54 -8.71
C PHE A 144 7.53 -1.76 -7.86
N LEU A 145 6.29 -2.24 -7.95
CA LEU A 145 5.78 -3.36 -7.18
C LEU A 145 5.12 -4.37 -8.13
N ILE A 146 5.27 -5.64 -7.81
CA ILE A 146 4.53 -6.75 -8.44
C ILE A 146 3.69 -7.38 -7.35
N GLY A 147 2.43 -7.66 -7.66
CA GLY A 147 1.49 -8.18 -6.70
C GLY A 147 0.54 -9.22 -7.25
N TYR A 148 -0.29 -9.72 -6.35
CA TYR A 148 -1.31 -10.72 -6.60
C TYR A 148 -2.62 -10.31 -5.90
N THR A 149 -3.74 -10.42 -6.60
CA THR A 149 -5.09 -10.14 -6.06
C THR A 149 -5.81 -11.44 -5.68
N PHE A 150 -6.56 -11.44 -4.57
CA PHE A 150 -7.35 -12.58 -4.07
C PHE A 150 -8.51 -12.17 -3.16
#